data_AF-A0A846B9N2-F1
#
_entry.id   AF-A0A846B9N2-F1
#
_cell.length_a   1.000
_cell.length_b   1.000
_cell.length_c   1.000
_cell.angle_alpha   90.00
_cell.angle_beta   90.00
_cell.angle_gamma   90.00
#
_symmetry.space_group_name_H-M   'P 1'
#
loop_
_entity.id
_entity.type
_entity.pdbx_description
1 polymer ?
#
loop_
_entity_poly.entity_id
_entity_poly.type
_entity_poly.pdbx_seq_one_letter_code
_entity_poly.pdbx_strand_id
1 'polypeptide(L)'
;MKFKTLKPMMLGLSILSLSIAVNSDLFTQVQAQSELTLTAAESTSNELTPIVNFKPDSNEELDASKGGASRPTDIKCSSDETYNPPMTSLLPASQQGLTVTTHPTFWVYIPQTSAPQAHFTLKDENNRGVYQTRFPINKTGRIVSISLPKDEFPLEVGKTYRWSVALICQPTQTDIPIVGGKVKRVELNSAPIAQNIGTSSEPLLAEAVSYGKAGYWYDMLNNLAQLRQTHPNNNVITTNWVHLLNSEGLEKIATKPLF
;
A
#
# COMPACT_ATOMS: atom_id res chain seq x y z
N MET A 1 55.27 -14.48 -22.24
CA MET A 1 55.54 -13.74 -20.98
C MET A 1 55.22 -14.66 -19.81
N LYS A 2 56.21 -15.03 -18.99
CA LYS A 2 56.05 -15.85 -17.79
C LYS A 2 55.96 -14.93 -16.56
N PHE A 3 54.92 -15.05 -15.75
CA PHE A 3 54.81 -14.36 -14.45
C PHE A 3 55.16 -15.33 -13.31
N LYS A 4 56.11 -14.92 -12.47
CA LYS A 4 56.60 -15.62 -11.28
C LYS A 4 55.98 -14.99 -10.04
N THR A 5 55.36 -15.81 -9.19
CA THR A 5 54.88 -15.51 -7.83
C THR A 5 56.03 -15.38 -6.83
N LEU A 6 55.92 -14.50 -5.82
CA LEU A 6 56.65 -14.64 -4.56
C LEU A 6 55.88 -13.97 -3.38
N LYS A 7 55.73 -14.72 -2.28
CA LYS A 7 55.26 -14.33 -0.93
C LYS A 7 56.48 -14.07 -0.02
N PRO A 8 56.36 -13.22 1.00
CA PRO A 8 57.05 -13.44 2.29
C PRO A 8 56.06 -13.31 3.47
N MET A 9 55.98 -14.22 4.46
CA MET A 9 56.94 -14.67 5.49
C MET A 9 56.83 -13.84 6.78
N MET A 10 56.21 -14.46 7.80
CA MET A 10 56.11 -14.00 9.19
C MET A 10 57.45 -14.18 9.94
N LEU A 11 57.73 -13.29 10.88
CA LEU A 11 58.65 -13.54 11.99
C LEU A 11 58.07 -12.94 13.28
N GLY A 12 57.87 -13.78 14.30
CA GLY A 12 57.51 -13.37 15.65
C GLY A 12 58.76 -13.14 16.52
N LEU A 13 58.64 -12.28 17.53
CA LEU A 13 59.59 -12.22 18.64
C LEU A 13 58.84 -12.08 19.97
N SER A 14 59.21 -12.97 20.88
CA SER A 14 58.79 -13.10 22.27
C SER A 14 59.84 -12.41 23.15
N ILE A 15 59.44 -11.64 24.18
CA ILE A 15 60.34 -11.24 25.27
C ILE A 15 59.59 -11.22 26.60
N LEU A 16 60.27 -11.79 27.59
CA LEU A 16 59.87 -12.15 28.96
C LEU A 16 59.97 -10.96 29.95
N SER A 17 59.00 -10.90 30.88
CA SER A 17 59.03 -10.55 32.32
C SER A 17 60.06 -9.55 32.90
N LEU A 18 59.58 -8.63 33.77
CA LEU A 18 60.06 -8.50 35.17
C LEU A 18 59.11 -7.59 36.00
N SER A 19 58.74 -8.04 37.20
CA SER A 19 57.95 -7.27 38.19
C SER A 19 58.87 -6.70 39.28
N ILE A 20 58.68 -5.44 39.67
CA ILE A 20 59.19 -4.89 40.94
C ILE A 20 58.10 -3.97 41.55
N ALA A 21 57.77 -4.23 42.81
CA ALA A 21 56.98 -3.37 43.69
C ALA A 21 57.92 -2.43 44.47
N VAL A 22 57.52 -1.18 44.82
CA VAL A 22 56.96 -0.76 46.13
C VAL A 22 56.72 0.76 46.19
N ASN A 23 55.56 1.11 46.76
CA ASN A 23 55.13 2.21 47.64
C ASN A 23 55.79 3.61 47.61
N SER A 24 54.96 4.65 47.56
CA SER A 24 55.00 5.79 48.51
C SER A 24 53.72 6.64 48.42
N ASP A 25 53.25 7.05 49.59
CA ASP A 25 52.01 7.78 49.86
C ASP A 25 51.98 9.24 49.36
N LEU A 26 50.74 9.71 49.21
CA LEU A 26 50.27 11.09 49.33
C LEU A 26 50.82 12.15 48.35
N PHE A 27 50.08 12.36 47.25
CA PHE A 27 49.80 13.71 46.76
C PHE A 27 48.32 13.82 46.41
N THR A 28 47.59 14.60 47.21
CA THR A 28 46.27 15.11 46.85
C THR A 28 46.43 16.06 45.67
N GLN A 29 45.87 15.69 44.51
CA GLN A 29 45.47 16.66 43.50
C GLN A 29 43.98 16.45 43.20
N VAL A 30 43.20 17.46 43.57
CA VAL A 30 41.82 17.64 43.13
C VAL A 30 41.86 17.85 41.62
N GLN A 31 41.56 16.81 40.84
CA GLN A 31 41.23 16.97 39.43
C GLN A 31 39.76 17.38 39.34
N ALA A 32 39.53 18.62 38.91
CA ALA A 32 38.26 19.02 38.34
C ALA A 32 38.03 18.15 37.09
N GLN A 33 37.22 17.12 37.21
CA GLN A 33 36.72 16.38 36.06
C GLN A 33 35.71 17.27 35.36
N SER A 34 36.06 17.73 34.15
CA SER A 34 35.08 18.16 33.18
C SER A 34 34.23 16.94 32.85
N GLU A 35 33.03 16.86 33.41
CA GLU A 35 31.99 15.99 32.89
C GLU A 35 31.68 16.45 31.47
N LEU A 36 32.31 15.81 30.49
CA LEU A 36 31.69 15.61 29.18
C LEU A 36 30.50 14.69 29.40
N THR A 37 29.41 15.27 29.89
CA THR A 37 28.09 14.69 29.69
C THR A 37 27.89 14.65 28.18
N LEU A 38 28.15 13.48 27.60
CA LEU A 38 27.64 13.12 26.31
C LEU A 38 26.12 13.07 26.50
N THR A 39 25.46 14.23 26.39
CA THR A 39 24.05 14.28 26.08
C THR A 39 23.94 13.48 24.80
N ALA A 40 23.42 12.26 24.92
CA ALA A 40 22.83 11.57 23.81
C ALA A 40 21.90 12.62 23.20
N ALA A 41 22.26 13.12 22.02
CA ALA A 41 21.30 13.83 21.19
C ALA A 41 20.15 12.85 21.09
N GLU A 42 19.05 13.16 21.79
CA GLU A 42 17.78 12.52 21.55
C GLU A 42 17.59 12.63 20.06
N SER A 43 17.73 11.48 19.40
CA SER A 43 17.37 11.31 18.01
C SER A 43 15.88 11.58 18.02
N THR A 44 15.53 12.83 17.73
CA THR A 44 14.22 13.18 17.23
C THR A 44 14.06 12.30 16.01
N SER A 45 13.41 11.16 16.21
CA SER A 45 12.85 10.37 15.14
C SER A 45 12.00 11.36 14.37
N ASN A 46 12.51 11.83 13.24
CA ASN A 46 11.76 12.70 12.34
C ASN A 46 10.63 11.81 11.80
N GLU A 47 9.54 11.73 12.55
CA GLU A 47 8.41 10.87 12.25
C GLU A 47 7.84 11.38 10.92
N LEU A 48 7.91 10.54 9.89
CA LEU A 48 7.39 10.90 8.57
C LEU A 48 5.89 11.12 8.70
N THR A 49 5.44 12.37 8.60
CA THR A 49 4.03 12.72 8.65
C THR A 49 3.35 12.34 7.33
N PRO A 50 2.32 11.47 7.34
CA PRO A 50 1.54 11.17 6.15
C PRO A 50 0.82 12.42 5.64
N ILE A 51 0.89 12.66 4.33
CA ILE A 51 0.28 13.82 3.67
C ILE A 51 -0.93 13.43 2.82
N VAL A 52 -1.03 12.17 2.38
CA VAL A 52 -2.18 11.63 1.65
C VAL A 52 -3.23 11.22 2.66
N ASN A 53 -4.38 11.90 2.62
CA ASN A 53 -5.51 11.64 3.50
C ASN A 53 -6.79 11.60 2.66
N PHE A 54 -7.71 10.72 2.99
CA PHE A 54 -9.02 10.68 2.37
C PHE A 54 -10.01 11.55 3.15
N LYS A 55 -10.66 12.48 2.45
CA LYS A 55 -11.81 13.21 2.96
C LYS A 55 -13.03 12.85 2.10
N PRO A 56 -13.96 12.03 2.61
CA PRO A 56 -15.21 11.75 1.90
C PRO A 56 -15.92 13.06 1.54
N ASP A 57 -16.47 13.16 0.33
CA ASP A 57 -17.32 14.29 -0.03
C ASP A 57 -18.59 14.24 0.84
N SER A 58 -18.80 15.27 1.66
CA SER A 58 -19.94 15.36 2.58
C SER A 58 -21.26 15.68 1.88
N ASN A 59 -21.20 16.18 0.63
CA ASN A 59 -22.38 16.59 -0.14
C ASN A 59 -22.89 15.48 -1.07
N GLU A 60 -22.08 14.46 -1.31
CA GLU A 60 -22.47 13.26 -2.04
C GLU A 60 -23.18 12.33 -1.06
N GLU A 61 -24.49 12.16 -1.24
CA GLU A 61 -25.29 11.20 -0.48
C GLU A 61 -24.72 9.79 -0.73
N LEU A 62 -23.85 9.35 0.19
CA LEU A 62 -23.37 7.98 0.21
C LEU A 62 -24.57 7.12 0.55
N ASP A 63 -25.15 6.58 -0.52
CA ASP A 63 -26.25 5.64 -0.48
C ASP A 63 -25.79 4.42 0.33
N ALA A 64 -26.01 4.49 1.65
CA ALA A 64 -25.66 3.52 2.67
C ALA A 64 -26.55 2.29 2.54
N SER A 65 -26.65 1.76 1.33
CA SER A 65 -27.07 0.41 1.07
C SER A 65 -26.03 -0.48 1.75
N LYS A 66 -26.33 -0.85 3.00
CA LYS A 66 -25.72 -2.01 3.65
C LYS A 66 -25.84 -3.14 2.64
N GLY A 67 -24.71 -3.53 2.04
CA GLY A 67 -24.67 -4.64 1.10
C GLY A 67 -25.44 -5.82 1.69
N GLY A 68 -26.50 -6.24 1.00
CA GLY A 68 -27.29 -7.38 1.40
C GLY A 68 -26.40 -8.62 1.50
N ALA A 69 -26.44 -9.27 2.66
CA ALA A 69 -25.71 -10.47 3.03
C ALA A 69 -24.17 -10.32 3.09
N SER A 70 -23.66 -10.04 4.29
CA SER A 70 -22.35 -10.54 4.72
C SER A 70 -22.39 -12.06 4.57
N ARG A 71 -21.88 -12.55 3.44
CA ARG A 71 -21.63 -13.98 3.31
C ARG A 71 -20.61 -14.38 4.39
N PRO A 72 -20.67 -15.61 4.94
CA PRO A 72 -19.75 -16.04 5.97
C PRO A 72 -18.30 -15.78 5.56
N THR A 73 -17.49 -15.28 6.49
CA THR A 73 -16.04 -15.08 6.32
C THR A 73 -15.28 -16.37 5.97
N ASP A 74 -15.96 -17.51 6.02
CA ASP A 74 -15.44 -18.84 5.71
C ASP A 74 -15.67 -19.27 4.26
N ILE A 75 -16.15 -18.36 3.42
CA ILE A 75 -16.28 -18.62 1.99
C ILE A 75 -14.89 -18.70 1.35
N LYS A 76 -14.53 -19.92 0.91
CA LYS A 76 -13.25 -20.27 0.29
C LYS A 76 -13.41 -21.33 -0.78
N CYS A 77 -12.41 -21.49 -1.64
CA CYS A 77 -12.30 -22.68 -2.47
C CYS A 77 -12.17 -23.93 -1.60
N SER A 78 -12.71 -25.06 -2.06
CA SER A 78 -12.77 -26.30 -1.27
C SER A 78 -11.40 -26.78 -0.78
N SER A 79 -10.35 -26.60 -1.60
CA SER A 79 -8.95 -26.96 -1.32
C SER A 79 -8.17 -25.93 -0.51
N ASP A 80 -8.74 -24.76 -0.21
CA ASP A 80 -8.04 -23.69 0.49
C ASP A 80 -8.21 -23.80 2.00
N GLU A 81 -7.26 -23.25 2.76
CA GLU A 81 -7.47 -22.91 4.16
C GLU A 81 -8.34 -21.64 4.28
N THR A 82 -8.79 -21.31 5.49
CA THR A 82 -9.49 -20.06 5.74
C THR A 82 -8.61 -18.88 5.33
N TYR A 83 -9.17 -17.97 4.52
CA TYR A 83 -8.42 -16.81 4.06
C TYR A 83 -8.13 -15.84 5.21
N ASN A 84 -6.86 -15.72 5.56
CA ASN A 84 -6.39 -14.78 6.56
C ASN A 84 -5.15 -14.00 6.06
N PRO A 85 -5.28 -12.70 5.71
CA PRO A 85 -6.52 -11.92 5.67
C PRO A 85 -7.49 -12.40 4.57
N PRO A 86 -8.79 -12.09 4.69
CA PRO A 86 -9.78 -12.44 3.68
C PRO A 86 -9.55 -11.66 2.38
N MET A 87 -10.14 -12.14 1.28
CA MET A 87 -10.24 -11.34 0.06
C MET A 87 -10.90 -10.00 0.39
N THR A 88 -10.31 -8.90 -0.07
CA THR A 88 -10.69 -7.56 0.39
C THR A 88 -10.63 -6.55 -0.76
N SER A 89 -11.70 -5.78 -0.96
CA SER A 89 -11.71 -4.61 -1.86
C SER A 89 -10.99 -3.44 -1.20
N LEU A 90 -10.12 -2.74 -1.93
CA LEU A 90 -9.48 -1.52 -1.42
C LEU A 90 -10.42 -0.33 -1.62
N LEU A 91 -11.42 -0.25 -0.76
CA LEU A 91 -12.45 0.79 -0.74
C LEU A 91 -12.46 1.49 0.61
N PRO A 92 -12.99 2.73 0.68
CA PRO A 92 -13.24 3.36 1.97
C PRO A 92 -14.26 2.54 2.76
N ALA A 93 -14.37 2.81 4.06
CA ALA A 93 -15.27 2.06 4.94
C ALA A 93 -16.75 2.07 4.49
N SER A 94 -17.16 3.08 3.71
CA SER A 94 -18.48 3.19 3.09
C SER A 94 -18.75 2.19 1.94
N GLN A 95 -17.72 1.49 1.45
CA GLN A 95 -17.75 0.64 0.24
C GLN A 95 -18.13 1.37 -1.05
N GLN A 96 -18.06 2.70 -1.05
CA GLN A 96 -18.34 3.55 -2.20
C GLN A 96 -17.27 4.63 -2.35
N GLY A 97 -16.72 4.76 -3.56
CA GLY A 97 -15.76 5.80 -3.90
C GLY A 97 -16.18 6.61 -5.12
N LEU A 98 -15.62 7.81 -5.24
CA LEU A 98 -15.78 8.66 -6.41
C LEU A 98 -14.60 8.51 -7.36
N THR A 99 -14.87 8.69 -8.65
CA THR A 99 -13.82 8.83 -9.65
C THR A 99 -14.07 9.98 -10.62
N VAL A 100 -12.99 10.61 -11.07
CA VAL A 100 -12.97 11.58 -12.16
C VAL A 100 -12.39 11.01 -13.46
N THR A 101 -11.96 9.74 -13.44
CA THR A 101 -11.43 9.05 -14.62
C THR A 101 -12.55 8.30 -15.34
N THR A 102 -12.56 8.36 -16.67
CA THR A 102 -13.56 7.67 -17.51
C THR A 102 -13.42 6.15 -17.48
N HIS A 103 -12.20 5.65 -17.27
CA HIS A 103 -11.83 4.23 -17.19
C HIS A 103 -11.05 3.96 -15.90
N PRO A 104 -11.73 3.83 -14.75
CA PRO A 104 -11.05 3.71 -13.47
C PRO A 104 -10.33 2.37 -13.30
N THR A 105 -9.40 2.35 -12.35
CA THR A 105 -8.71 1.13 -11.87
C THR A 105 -9.31 0.69 -10.54
N PHE A 106 -9.67 -0.59 -10.46
CA PHE A 106 -10.14 -1.23 -9.25
C PHE A 106 -8.99 -2.00 -8.59
N TRP A 107 -8.91 -1.96 -7.26
CA TRP A 107 -7.84 -2.61 -6.50
C TRP A 107 -8.43 -3.62 -5.51
N VAL A 108 -7.88 -4.84 -5.52
CA VAL A 108 -8.35 -5.95 -4.67
C VAL A 108 -7.16 -6.70 -4.09
N TYR A 109 -7.23 -7.03 -2.81
CA TYR A 109 -6.35 -8.03 -2.21
C TYR A 109 -6.89 -9.44 -2.50
N ILE A 110 -6.09 -10.25 -3.19
CA ILE A 110 -6.33 -11.68 -3.42
C ILE A 110 -5.56 -12.46 -2.35
N PRO A 111 -6.23 -13.30 -1.53
CA PRO A 111 -5.58 -14.08 -0.48
C PRO A 111 -4.75 -15.23 -1.06
N GLN A 112 -4.13 -16.03 -0.20
CA GLN A 112 -3.59 -17.33 -0.60
C GLN A 112 -4.74 -18.24 -1.02
N THR A 113 -4.78 -18.63 -2.30
CA THR A 113 -5.89 -19.41 -2.87
C THR A 113 -5.41 -20.36 -3.96
N SER A 114 -6.11 -21.48 -4.14
CA SER A 114 -5.95 -22.42 -5.25
C SER A 114 -6.77 -22.06 -6.49
N ALA A 115 -7.57 -20.99 -6.45
CA ALA A 115 -8.34 -20.54 -7.60
C ALA A 115 -7.42 -20.19 -8.78
N PRO A 116 -7.59 -20.82 -9.97
CA PRO A 116 -6.76 -20.51 -11.15
C PRO A 116 -7.10 -19.15 -11.77
N GLN A 117 -8.32 -18.66 -11.59
CA GLN A 117 -8.81 -17.44 -12.25
C GLN A 117 -9.73 -16.65 -11.32
N ALA A 118 -9.90 -15.38 -11.65
CA ALA A 118 -10.95 -14.53 -11.09
C ALA A 118 -11.82 -13.93 -12.21
N HIS A 119 -13.05 -13.59 -11.86
CA HIS A 119 -14.03 -12.93 -12.71
C HIS A 119 -14.32 -11.54 -12.15
N PHE A 120 -14.03 -10.51 -12.93
CA PHE A 120 -14.47 -9.14 -12.66
C PHE A 120 -15.78 -8.86 -13.38
N THR A 121 -16.72 -8.23 -12.70
CA THR A 121 -17.95 -7.70 -13.31
C THR A 121 -18.18 -6.26 -12.90
N LEU A 122 -18.75 -5.48 -13.82
CA LEU A 122 -19.19 -4.11 -13.63
C LEU A 122 -20.61 -3.97 -14.17
N LYS A 123 -21.50 -3.41 -13.36
CA LYS A 123 -22.92 -3.23 -13.66
C LYS A 123 -23.35 -1.81 -13.36
N ASP A 124 -24.33 -1.32 -14.10
CA ASP A 124 -24.95 -0.02 -13.82
C ASP A 124 -25.98 -0.10 -12.68
N GLU A 125 -26.62 1.03 -12.37
CA GLU A 125 -27.64 1.16 -11.32
C GLU A 125 -28.85 0.24 -11.53
N ASN A 126 -29.14 -0.11 -12.78
CA ASN A 126 -30.23 -1.00 -13.20
C ASN A 126 -29.81 -2.48 -13.27
N ASN A 127 -28.63 -2.82 -12.73
CA ASN A 127 -28.01 -4.15 -12.80
C ASN A 127 -27.71 -4.66 -14.22
N ARG A 128 -27.66 -3.76 -15.22
CA ARG A 128 -27.25 -4.12 -16.58
C ARG A 128 -25.74 -4.28 -16.62
N GLY A 129 -25.26 -5.33 -17.26
CA GLY A 129 -23.83 -5.58 -17.42
C GLY A 129 -23.19 -4.50 -18.29
N VAL A 130 -22.19 -3.80 -17.75
CA VAL A 130 -21.41 -2.77 -18.45
C VAL A 130 -20.11 -3.39 -18.98
N TYR A 131 -19.41 -4.14 -18.13
CA TYR A 131 -18.18 -4.81 -18.50
C TYR A 131 -17.98 -6.07 -17.66
N GLN A 132 -17.31 -7.07 -18.21
CA GLN A 132 -16.87 -8.23 -17.47
C GLN A 132 -15.63 -8.84 -18.10
N THR A 133 -14.75 -9.41 -17.28
CA THR A 133 -13.56 -10.10 -17.78
C THR A 133 -13.08 -11.17 -16.81
N ARG A 134 -12.40 -12.18 -17.34
CA ARG A 134 -11.73 -13.20 -16.55
C ARG A 134 -10.22 -13.02 -16.68
N PHE A 135 -9.51 -13.14 -15.56
CA PHE A 135 -8.06 -13.01 -15.54
C PHE A 135 -7.42 -14.14 -14.72
N PRO A 136 -6.22 -14.62 -15.12
CA PRO A 136 -5.52 -15.67 -14.41
C PRO A 136 -4.92 -15.15 -13.09
N ILE A 137 -4.95 -15.99 -12.06
CA ILE A 137 -4.29 -15.71 -10.78
C ILE A 137 -2.92 -16.38 -10.80
N ASN A 138 -1.92 -15.65 -11.29
CA ASN A 138 -0.55 -16.17 -11.39
C ASN A 138 0.20 -16.14 -10.06
N LYS A 139 -0.21 -15.25 -9.15
CA LYS A 139 0.38 -15.08 -7.83
C LYS A 139 -0.70 -14.64 -6.84
N THR A 140 -0.58 -15.12 -5.61
CA THR A 140 -1.56 -14.97 -4.53
C THR A 140 -0.99 -14.13 -3.38
N GLY A 141 -1.83 -13.84 -2.37
CA GLY A 141 -1.46 -13.12 -1.15
C GLY A 141 -0.99 -11.69 -1.38
N ARG A 142 -1.64 -10.99 -2.31
CA ARG A 142 -1.19 -9.68 -2.83
C ARG A 142 -2.34 -8.82 -3.29
N ILE A 143 -2.04 -7.54 -3.44
CA ILE A 143 -2.94 -6.53 -3.97
C ILE A 143 -2.74 -6.46 -5.49
N VAL A 144 -3.83 -6.55 -6.24
CA VAL A 144 -3.83 -6.52 -7.71
C VAL A 144 -4.71 -5.39 -8.22
N SER A 145 -4.36 -4.88 -9.41
CA SER A 145 -5.15 -3.89 -10.15
C SER A 145 -5.98 -4.56 -11.25
N ILE A 146 -7.15 -3.96 -11.51
CA ILE A 146 -8.04 -4.33 -12.61
C ILE A 146 -8.48 -3.02 -13.25
N SER A 147 -7.96 -2.71 -14.44
CA SER A 147 -8.31 -1.49 -15.17
C SER A 147 -9.48 -1.73 -16.11
N LEU A 148 -10.41 -0.78 -16.20
CA LEU A 148 -11.37 -0.77 -17.29
C LEU A 148 -10.61 -0.49 -18.61
N PRO A 149 -10.68 -1.34 -19.64
CA PRO A 149 -9.98 -1.13 -20.90
C PRO A 149 -10.42 0.16 -21.60
N LYS A 150 -9.52 0.81 -22.34
CA LYS A 150 -9.80 2.10 -23.00
C LYS A 150 -10.73 1.99 -24.21
N ASP A 151 -10.89 0.79 -24.73
CA ASP A 151 -11.77 0.42 -25.85
C ASP A 151 -13.19 0.06 -25.39
N GLU A 152 -13.41 -0.08 -24.09
CA GLU A 152 -14.75 -0.25 -23.50
C GLU A 152 -15.47 1.09 -23.35
N PHE A 153 -16.79 1.04 -23.10
CA PHE A 153 -17.55 2.26 -22.89
C PHE A 153 -17.09 2.99 -21.61
N PRO A 154 -16.84 4.31 -21.69
CA PRO A 154 -16.45 5.10 -20.53
C PRO A 154 -17.60 5.16 -19.52
N LEU A 155 -17.25 5.28 -18.24
CA LEU A 155 -18.26 5.57 -17.22
C LEU A 155 -18.83 6.97 -17.45
N GLU A 156 -20.15 7.06 -17.36
CA GLU A 156 -20.89 8.31 -17.55
C GLU A 156 -20.92 9.12 -16.26
N VAL A 157 -20.71 10.41 -16.40
CA VAL A 157 -20.80 11.37 -15.30
C VAL A 157 -22.19 11.34 -14.66
N GLY A 158 -22.22 11.38 -13.33
CA GLY A 158 -23.43 11.35 -12.51
C GLY A 158 -23.92 9.93 -12.22
N LYS A 159 -23.41 8.89 -12.90
CA LYS A 159 -23.86 7.51 -12.71
C LYS A 159 -23.03 6.75 -11.69
N THR A 160 -23.71 5.89 -10.93
CA THR A 160 -23.10 4.92 -10.03
C THR A 160 -23.04 3.54 -10.68
N TYR A 161 -21.94 2.84 -10.49
CA TYR A 161 -21.73 1.49 -10.98
C TYR A 161 -21.36 0.58 -9.81
N ARG A 162 -21.81 -0.67 -9.88
CA ARG A 162 -21.46 -1.73 -8.93
C ARG A 162 -20.45 -2.65 -9.59
N TRP A 163 -19.32 -2.87 -8.93
CA TRP A 163 -18.33 -3.83 -9.39
C TRP A 163 -18.15 -4.96 -8.39
N SER A 164 -17.75 -6.12 -8.87
CA SER A 164 -17.36 -7.25 -8.04
C SER A 164 -16.23 -8.06 -8.67
N VAL A 165 -15.45 -8.71 -7.82
CA VAL A 165 -14.46 -9.71 -8.19
C VAL A 165 -14.80 -10.99 -7.47
N ALA A 166 -14.93 -12.07 -8.23
CA ALA A 166 -15.13 -13.42 -7.71
C ALA A 166 -13.95 -14.33 -8.06
N LEU A 167 -13.60 -15.24 -7.15
CA LEU A 167 -12.67 -16.33 -7.46
C LEU A 167 -13.42 -17.46 -8.18
N ILE A 168 -12.81 -17.98 -9.24
CA ILE A 168 -13.28 -19.16 -9.98
C ILE A 168 -12.48 -20.36 -9.48
N CYS A 169 -13.02 -21.11 -8.51
CA CYS A 169 -12.35 -22.28 -7.93
C CYS A 169 -12.36 -23.51 -8.86
N GLN A 170 -13.45 -23.70 -9.61
CA GLN A 170 -13.61 -24.80 -10.57
C GLN A 170 -14.33 -24.27 -11.82
N PRO A 171 -14.05 -24.80 -13.03
CA PRO A 171 -14.66 -24.31 -14.27
C PRO A 171 -16.19 -24.34 -14.29
N THR A 172 -16.80 -25.24 -13.50
CA THR A 172 -18.25 -25.49 -13.46
C THR A 172 -18.94 -24.95 -12.20
N GLN A 173 -18.20 -24.30 -11.30
CA GLN A 173 -18.72 -23.84 -10.00
C GLN A 173 -18.91 -22.32 -9.98
N THR A 174 -19.98 -21.88 -9.30
CA THR A 174 -20.36 -20.48 -9.12
C THR A 174 -19.41 -19.76 -8.13
N ASP A 175 -18.64 -18.80 -8.65
CA ASP A 175 -18.11 -17.55 -8.07
C ASP A 175 -18.19 -17.36 -6.54
N ILE A 176 -17.22 -17.87 -5.78
CA ILE A 176 -17.19 -17.84 -4.30
C ILE A 176 -15.71 -18.02 -3.86
N PRO A 177 -15.04 -17.08 -3.15
CA PRO A 177 -15.48 -15.78 -2.60
C PRO A 177 -15.71 -14.67 -3.62
N ILE A 178 -16.50 -13.67 -3.21
CA ILE A 178 -16.80 -12.46 -3.95
C ILE A 178 -16.54 -11.24 -3.04
N VAL A 179 -15.85 -10.24 -3.57
CA VAL A 179 -15.77 -8.87 -3.00
C VAL A 179 -16.23 -7.85 -4.02
N GLY A 180 -16.55 -6.64 -3.60
CA GLY A 180 -16.97 -5.60 -4.52
C GLY A 180 -17.31 -4.29 -3.83
N GLY A 181 -17.83 -3.34 -4.60
CA GLY A 181 -18.36 -2.09 -4.08
C GLY A 181 -18.88 -1.18 -5.18
N LYS A 182 -19.02 0.11 -4.87
CA LYS A 182 -19.59 1.11 -5.76
C LYS A 182 -18.54 2.11 -6.25
N VAL A 183 -18.61 2.48 -7.52
CA VAL A 183 -17.89 3.62 -8.11
C VAL A 183 -18.90 4.59 -8.70
N LYS A 184 -18.80 5.88 -8.36
CA LYS A 184 -19.57 6.92 -9.03
C LYS A 184 -18.64 7.81 -9.83
N ARG A 185 -18.95 8.02 -11.10
CA ARG A 185 -18.22 8.98 -11.94
C ARG A 185 -18.80 10.37 -11.71
N VAL A 186 -17.97 11.32 -11.29
CA VAL A 186 -18.37 12.72 -11.03
C VAL A 186 -17.56 13.65 -11.91
N GLU A 187 -18.06 14.83 -12.27
CA GLU A 187 -17.24 15.79 -13.00
C GLU A 187 -16.00 16.17 -12.20
N LEU A 188 -14.94 16.49 -12.93
CA LEU A 188 -13.76 17.06 -12.30
C LEU A 188 -14.10 18.47 -11.82
N ASN A 189 -14.27 18.65 -10.52
CA ASN A 189 -14.52 19.97 -9.97
C ASN A 189 -13.29 20.85 -10.24
N SER A 190 -13.49 22.05 -10.77
CA SER A 190 -12.44 23.03 -11.06
C SER A 190 -11.78 23.62 -9.80
N ALA A 191 -12.10 23.10 -8.61
CA ALA A 191 -11.33 23.36 -7.40
C ALA A 191 -9.88 22.89 -7.67
N PRO A 192 -8.86 23.65 -7.22
CA PRO A 192 -7.51 23.45 -7.71
C PRO A 192 -6.99 22.07 -7.29
N ILE A 193 -7.09 21.09 -8.18
CA ILE A 193 -6.17 19.96 -8.27
C ILE A 193 -4.83 20.66 -8.38
N ALA A 194 -4.06 20.61 -7.30
CA ALA A 194 -3.23 21.73 -6.89
C ALA A 194 -2.50 22.42 -8.05
N GLN A 195 -2.94 23.63 -8.41
CA GLN A 195 -2.17 24.53 -9.28
C GLN A 195 -0.82 24.94 -8.65
N ASN A 196 -0.54 24.48 -7.42
CA ASN A 196 0.74 24.61 -6.73
C ASN A 196 1.72 23.43 -7.01
N ILE A 197 1.42 22.52 -7.95
CA ILE A 197 2.32 21.39 -8.31
C ILE A 197 3.39 21.80 -9.34
N GLY A 198 3.41 23.07 -9.77
CA GLY A 198 4.53 23.60 -10.55
C GLY A 198 5.79 23.73 -9.70
N THR A 199 6.44 22.60 -9.40
CA THR A 199 7.84 22.38 -8.89
C THR A 199 8.00 21.10 -8.03
N SER A 200 6.97 20.26 -7.80
CA SER A 200 7.14 19.01 -7.04
C SER A 200 8.01 18.00 -7.81
N SER A 201 8.99 17.40 -7.15
CA SER A 201 9.78 16.29 -7.72
C SER A 201 8.92 15.03 -7.96
N GLU A 202 7.75 14.94 -7.33
CA GLU A 202 6.80 13.84 -7.44
C GLU A 202 5.39 14.37 -7.74
N PRO A 203 5.03 14.59 -9.02
CA PRO A 203 3.73 15.12 -9.42
C PRO A 203 2.57 14.18 -9.03
N LEU A 204 2.76 12.87 -9.22
CA LEU A 204 1.73 11.86 -8.97
C LEU A 204 1.33 11.79 -7.48
N LEU A 205 2.28 12.07 -6.57
CA LEU A 205 2.02 12.13 -5.13
C LEU A 205 1.18 13.36 -4.78
N ALA A 206 1.48 14.50 -5.41
CA ALA A 206 0.73 15.72 -5.17
C ALA A 206 -0.69 15.68 -5.76
N GLU A 207 -0.88 14.97 -6.87
CA GLU A 207 -2.21 14.62 -7.39
C GLU A 207 -2.97 13.72 -6.42
N ALA A 208 -2.34 12.67 -5.87
CA ALA A 208 -2.98 11.81 -4.88
C ALA A 208 -3.47 12.60 -3.65
N VAL A 209 -2.64 13.54 -3.15
CA VAL A 209 -3.04 14.47 -2.08
C VAL A 209 -4.25 15.32 -2.47
N SER A 210 -4.26 15.83 -3.71
CA SER A 210 -5.36 16.68 -4.20
C SER A 210 -6.67 15.89 -4.34
N TYR A 211 -6.61 14.69 -4.93
CA TYR A 211 -7.74 13.77 -5.05
C TYR A 211 -8.28 13.30 -3.70
N GLY A 212 -7.40 13.04 -2.73
CA GLY A 212 -7.81 12.71 -1.36
C GLY A 212 -8.60 13.83 -0.68
N LYS A 213 -8.17 15.08 -0.85
CA LYS A 213 -8.89 16.27 -0.33
C LYS A 213 -10.24 16.50 -1.01
N ALA A 214 -10.35 16.12 -2.28
CA ALA A 214 -11.56 16.25 -3.09
C ALA A 214 -12.50 15.03 -3.00
N GLY A 215 -12.11 13.96 -2.30
CA GLY A 215 -12.92 12.75 -2.14
C GLY A 215 -12.89 11.77 -3.32
N TYR A 216 -11.97 11.95 -4.28
CA TYR A 216 -11.83 11.07 -5.45
C TYR A 216 -11.00 9.82 -5.10
N TRP A 217 -11.62 8.89 -4.37
CA TRP A 217 -10.98 7.69 -3.83
C TRP A 217 -10.22 6.87 -4.88
N TYR A 218 -10.87 6.54 -6.00
CA TYR A 218 -10.29 5.65 -6.99
C TYR A 218 -9.03 6.26 -7.63
N ASP A 219 -9.07 7.55 -7.93
CA ASP A 219 -7.95 8.27 -8.55
C ASP A 219 -6.80 8.46 -7.55
N MET A 220 -7.09 8.84 -6.31
CA MET A 220 -6.11 8.93 -5.23
C MET A 220 -5.40 7.59 -4.99
N LEU A 221 -6.18 6.52 -4.79
CA LEU A 221 -5.64 5.20 -4.50
C LEU A 221 -4.80 4.69 -5.66
N ASN A 222 -5.27 4.87 -6.90
CA ASN A 222 -4.53 4.47 -8.09
C ASN A 222 -3.18 5.19 -8.20
N ASN A 223 -3.14 6.51 -7.99
CA ASN A 223 -1.90 7.27 -8.02
C ASN A 223 -0.91 6.80 -6.93
N LEU A 224 -1.39 6.58 -5.71
CA LEU A 224 -0.54 6.11 -4.61
C LEU A 224 -0.06 4.67 -4.82
N ALA A 225 -0.91 3.80 -5.39
CA ALA A 225 -0.56 2.43 -5.73
C ALA A 225 0.54 2.37 -6.81
N GLN A 226 0.42 3.19 -7.87
CA GLN A 226 1.44 3.32 -8.91
C GLN A 226 2.78 3.77 -8.34
N LEU A 227 2.77 4.79 -7.46
CA LEU A 227 3.98 5.22 -6.76
C LEU A 227 4.61 4.10 -5.93
N ARG A 228 3.79 3.29 -5.23
CA ARG A 228 4.27 2.17 -4.42
C ARG A 228 4.88 1.06 -5.30
N GLN A 229 4.38 0.87 -6.52
CA GLN A 229 4.94 -0.07 -7.49
C GLN A 229 6.26 0.42 -8.08
N THR A 230 6.36 1.71 -8.46
CA THR A 230 7.56 2.27 -9.11
C THR A 230 8.67 2.63 -8.12
N HIS A 231 8.31 2.93 -6.86
CA HIS A 231 9.23 3.32 -5.80
C HIS A 231 9.09 2.42 -4.54
N PRO A 232 9.30 1.09 -4.66
CA PRO A 232 9.00 0.15 -3.58
C PRO A 232 9.85 0.34 -2.31
N ASN A 233 11.01 0.99 -2.42
CA ASN A 233 11.91 1.27 -1.30
C ASN A 233 11.75 2.70 -0.75
N ASN A 234 10.81 3.49 -1.28
CA ASN A 234 10.58 4.85 -0.80
C ASN A 234 9.70 4.82 0.47
N ASN A 235 10.31 5.18 1.60
CA ASN A 235 9.63 5.16 2.90
C ASN A 235 8.48 6.16 2.95
N VAL A 236 8.60 7.34 2.32
CA VAL A 236 7.52 8.34 2.26
C VAL A 236 6.27 7.75 1.59
N ILE A 237 6.44 7.08 0.46
CA ILE A 237 5.32 6.43 -0.26
C ILE A 237 4.73 5.29 0.56
N THR A 238 5.57 4.47 1.19
CA THR A 238 5.13 3.35 2.02
C THR A 238 4.35 3.83 3.25
N THR A 239 4.83 4.85 3.94
CA THR A 239 4.15 5.45 5.09
C THR A 239 2.79 6.04 4.69
N ASN A 240 2.71 6.78 3.58
CA ASN A 240 1.44 7.32 3.08
C ASN A 240 0.45 6.22 2.70
N TRP A 241 0.93 5.15 2.06
CA TRP A 241 0.11 4.00 1.69
C TRP A 241 -0.48 3.29 2.91
N VAL A 242 0.38 2.96 3.90
CA VAL A 242 -0.07 2.27 5.12
C VAL A 242 -1.02 3.15 5.92
N HIS A 243 -0.72 4.44 6.04
CA HIS A 243 -1.60 5.41 6.70
C HIS A 243 -3.00 5.46 6.06
N LEU A 244 -3.06 5.62 4.73
CA LEU A 244 -4.32 5.68 4.00
C LEU A 244 -5.17 4.41 4.17
N LEU A 245 -4.54 3.23 4.09
CA LEU A 245 -5.28 1.98 4.24
C LEU A 245 -5.73 1.77 5.69
N ASN A 246 -4.92 2.13 6.67
CA ASN A 246 -5.30 2.05 8.08
C ASN A 246 -6.47 2.98 8.42
N SER A 247 -6.55 4.18 7.82
CA SER A 247 -7.64 5.12 8.08
C SER A 247 -9.01 4.58 7.63
N GLU A 248 -9.02 3.63 6.69
CA GLU A 248 -10.23 3.01 6.13
C GLU A 248 -10.48 1.57 6.65
N GLY A 249 -9.75 1.14 7.69
CA GLY A 249 -9.92 -0.21 8.28
C GLY A 249 -9.36 -1.34 7.41
N LEU A 250 -8.35 -1.05 6.59
CA LEU A 250 -7.67 -2.00 5.70
C LEU A 250 -6.28 -2.40 6.23
N GLU A 251 -6.05 -2.27 7.54
CA GLU A 251 -4.74 -2.49 8.17
C GLU A 251 -4.16 -3.89 7.95
N LYS A 252 -5.03 -4.91 7.87
CA LYS A 252 -4.61 -6.32 7.67
C LYS A 252 -3.96 -6.57 6.30
N ILE A 253 -4.26 -5.72 5.32
CA ILE A 253 -3.71 -5.82 3.97
C ILE A 253 -2.71 -4.70 3.65
N ALA A 254 -2.54 -3.71 4.54
CA ALA A 254 -1.76 -2.51 4.26
C ALA A 254 -0.28 -2.79 3.91
N THR A 255 0.29 -3.83 4.52
CA THR A 255 1.69 -4.25 4.31
C THR A 255 1.85 -5.31 3.23
N LYS A 256 0.76 -5.79 2.62
CA LYS A 256 0.82 -6.80 1.55
C LYS A 256 1.45 -6.21 0.28
N PRO A 257 2.13 -7.05 -0.54
CA PRO A 257 2.77 -6.58 -1.77
C PRO A 257 1.73 -6.19 -2.83
N LEU A 258 2.10 -5.22 -3.68
CA LEU A 258 1.35 -4.87 -4.90
C LEU A 258 1.86 -5.68 -6.10
N PHE A 259 1.00 -5.83 -7.10
CA PHE A 259 1.34 -6.34 -8.42
C PHE A 259 0.88 -5.37 -9.49
#